data_AF-A0A914CB16-F1
#
_entry.id   AF-A0A914CB16-F1
#
_cell.length_a   1.000
_cell.length_b   1.000
_cell.length_c   1.000
_cell.angle_alpha   90.00
_cell.angle_beta   90.00
_cell.angle_gamma   90.00
#
_symmetry.space_group_name_H-M   'P 1'
#
loop_
_entity.id
_entity.type
_entity.pdbx_description
1 polymer ?
#
loop_
_entity_poly.entity_id
_entity_poly.type
_entity_poly.pdbx_seq_one_letter_code
_entity_poly.pdbx_strand_id
1 'polypeptide(L)'
;MADNELCFMVDAPPLGFHTYFISIHSQSGDYKHSPNEYAVNTGPNGYDRITISNGLVQLVFDTSGFLMTYQNLKTNIQYKLTQEFLYYDSSTKNNYKIGSRFESGPYIFTSKGPPRRFEGQIQIRVIDVCDF
;
A
#
# COMPACT_ATOMS: atom_id res chain seq x y z
N MET A 1 -4.13 -14.10 -14.30
CA MET A 1 -4.02 -12.76 -13.67
C MET A 1 -4.76 -11.81 -14.58
N ALA A 2 -5.58 -10.90 -14.07
CA ALA A 2 -6.27 -9.93 -14.94
C ALA A 2 -5.26 -8.84 -15.36
N ASP A 3 -5.25 -8.48 -16.65
CA ASP A 3 -4.25 -7.54 -17.20
C ASP A 3 -4.54 -6.08 -16.83
N ASN A 4 -5.81 -5.75 -16.53
CA ASN A 4 -6.28 -4.40 -16.24
C ASN A 4 -7.21 -4.38 -15.01
N GLU A 5 -7.21 -3.25 -14.30
CA GLU A 5 -8.09 -2.95 -13.17
C GLU A 5 -8.94 -1.71 -13.51
N LEU A 6 -10.24 -1.74 -13.22
CA LEU A 6 -11.15 -0.61 -13.39
C LEU A 6 -11.52 -0.07 -12.00
N CYS A 7 -11.16 1.18 -11.73
CA CYS A 7 -11.42 1.85 -10.46
C CYS A 7 -12.28 3.11 -10.69
N PHE A 8 -13.40 3.24 -9.97
CA PHE A 8 -14.30 4.39 -10.02
C PHE A 8 -14.92 4.65 -8.65
N MET A 9 -15.25 5.92 -8.41
CA MET A 9 -15.92 6.34 -7.17
C MET A 9 -17.41 6.01 -7.23
N VAL A 10 -17.94 5.49 -6.12
CA VAL A 10 -19.37 5.23 -5.94
C VAL A 10 -19.87 5.93 -4.69
N ASP A 11 -21.05 6.52 -4.78
CA ASP A 11 -21.83 6.96 -3.62
C ASP A 11 -23.02 5.99 -3.48
N ALA A 12 -23.38 5.60 -2.26
CA ALA A 12 -24.46 4.65 -2.01
C ALA A 12 -25.35 5.13 -0.86
N PRO A 13 -26.69 5.00 -0.97
CA PRO A 13 -27.61 5.52 0.02
C PRO A 13 -27.56 4.70 1.32
N PRO A 14 -27.79 5.32 2.50
CA PRO A 14 -27.99 4.58 3.74
C PRO A 14 -29.13 3.56 3.59
N LEU A 15 -28.86 2.30 3.93
CA LEU A 15 -29.83 1.19 3.85
C LEU A 15 -30.42 0.95 2.46
N GLY A 16 -29.71 1.29 1.38
CA GLY A 16 -30.17 1.03 0.00
C GLY A 16 -29.09 0.42 -0.90
N PHE A 17 -29.35 0.42 -2.20
CA PHE A 17 -28.42 -0.08 -3.21
C PHE A 17 -28.39 0.85 -4.44
N HIS A 18 -27.25 0.86 -5.11
CA HIS A 18 -27.10 1.38 -6.47
C HIS A 18 -26.64 0.25 -7.38
N THR A 19 -27.07 0.31 -8.65
CA THR A 19 -26.68 -0.64 -9.68
C THR A 19 -25.84 0.09 -10.72
N TYR A 20 -24.64 -0.42 -10.98
CA TYR A 20 -23.72 0.11 -11.99
C TYR A 20 -23.62 -0.89 -13.15
N PHE A 21 -23.63 -0.37 -14.37
CA PHE A 21 -23.50 -1.17 -15.59
C PHE A 21 -22.17 -0.87 -16.26
N ILE A 22 -21.31 -1.88 -16.38
CA ILE A 22 -20.01 -1.78 -17.04
C ILE A 22 -20.15 -2.36 -18.45
N SER A 23 -19.73 -1.60 -19.46
CA SER A 23 -19.76 -2.05 -20.85
C SER A 23 -18.43 -1.70 -21.54
N ILE A 24 -18.01 -2.56 -22.47
CA ILE A 24 -16.81 -2.33 -23.28
C ILE A 24 -17.26 -1.51 -24.50
N HIS A 25 -16.68 -0.32 -24.67
CA HIS A 25 -16.93 0.50 -25.85
C HIS A 25 -15.76 0.41 -26.83
N SER A 26 -16.04 0.17 -28.11
CA SER A 26 -15.05 0.06 -29.18
C SER A 26 -14.55 1.42 -29.70
N GLN A 27 -15.13 2.52 -29.22
CA GLN A 27 -14.70 3.89 -29.52
C GLN A 27 -14.18 4.53 -28.25
N SER A 28 -12.99 5.14 -28.31
CA SER A 28 -12.48 6.03 -27.27
C SER A 28 -13.36 7.28 -27.22
N GLY A 29 -14.49 7.21 -26.52
CA GLY A 29 -15.22 8.41 -26.14
C GLY A 29 -14.34 9.30 -25.27
N ASP A 30 -14.61 10.61 -25.26
CA ASP A 30 -13.98 11.63 -24.41
C ASP A 30 -14.29 11.41 -22.92
N TYR A 31 -14.00 10.22 -22.39
CA TYR A 31 -13.86 10.02 -20.97
C TYR A 31 -12.64 10.84 -20.58
N LYS A 32 -12.90 12.00 -19.99
CA LYS A 32 -11.86 12.78 -19.34
C LYS A 32 -11.32 11.90 -18.22
N HIS A 33 -10.24 11.17 -18.50
CA HIS A 33 -9.23 10.94 -17.48
C HIS A 33 -8.87 12.35 -17.01
N SER A 34 -9.53 12.82 -15.94
CA SER A 34 -8.90 13.77 -15.07
C SER A 34 -7.63 13.04 -14.66
N PRO A 35 -6.43 13.48 -15.10
CA PRO A 35 -5.24 13.00 -14.47
C PRO A 35 -5.33 13.61 -13.08
N ASN A 36 -6.01 12.91 -12.16
CA ASN A 36 -5.81 13.19 -10.75
C ASN A 36 -4.30 13.19 -10.60
N GLU A 37 -3.78 14.31 -10.08
CA GLU A 37 -2.37 14.66 -10.10
C GLU A 37 -1.55 13.71 -9.21
N TYR A 38 -1.51 12.43 -9.55
CA TYR A 38 -0.57 11.46 -9.00
C TYR A 38 0.76 11.77 -9.66
N ALA A 39 1.37 12.88 -9.26
CA ALA A 39 2.68 13.29 -9.74
C ALA A 39 3.72 12.28 -9.22
N VAL A 40 3.97 11.24 -10.01
CA VAL A 40 5.17 10.41 -9.87
C VAL A 40 6.35 11.27 -10.32
N ASN A 41 6.81 12.15 -9.43
CA ASN A 41 8.02 12.92 -9.66
C ASN A 41 9.21 11.98 -9.50
N THR A 42 9.65 11.36 -10.60
CA THR A 42 11.01 10.87 -10.70
C THR A 42 11.91 12.11 -10.78
N GLY A 43 12.76 12.32 -9.77
CA GLY A 43 13.67 13.46 -9.77
C GLY A 43 14.52 13.53 -11.05
N PRO A 44 15.17 14.67 -11.34
CA PRO A 44 15.93 14.91 -12.58
C PRO A 44 16.98 13.84 -12.94
N ASN A 45 17.38 13.01 -11.96
CA ASN A 45 18.39 11.97 -12.07
C ASN A 45 17.80 10.54 -12.03
N GLY A 46 16.50 10.37 -12.29
CA GLY A 46 15.89 9.10 -12.70
C GLY A 46 15.73 8.00 -11.64
N TYR A 47 16.27 8.13 -10.42
CA TYR A 47 16.38 6.93 -9.55
C TYR A 47 16.08 7.04 -8.05
N ASP A 48 15.81 8.19 -7.43
CA ASP A 48 16.00 8.20 -5.96
C ASP A 48 14.73 7.96 -5.11
N ARG A 49 13.53 8.41 -5.52
CA ARG A 49 12.30 8.29 -4.71
C ARG A 49 11.04 8.30 -5.55
N ILE A 50 10.00 7.60 -5.09
CA ILE A 50 8.66 7.64 -5.68
C ILE A 50 7.80 8.55 -4.80
N THR A 51 7.23 9.60 -5.38
CA THR A 51 6.28 10.48 -4.70
C THR A 51 4.88 10.22 -5.23
N ILE A 52 3.90 10.08 -4.35
CA ILE A 52 2.49 9.87 -4.71
C ILE A 52 1.67 10.89 -3.91
N SER A 53 0.77 11.61 -4.57
CA SER A 53 -0.09 12.61 -3.95
C SER A 53 -1.50 12.49 -4.49
N ASN A 54 -2.49 12.85 -3.67
CA ASN A 54 -3.89 13.00 -4.08
C ASN A 54 -4.44 14.41 -3.79
N GLY A 55 -3.56 15.40 -3.60
CA GLY A 55 -3.92 16.77 -3.25
C GLY A 55 -4.29 16.99 -1.76
N LEU A 56 -4.53 15.92 -0.99
CA LEU A 56 -4.78 16.00 0.46
C LEU A 56 -3.56 15.56 1.27
N VAL A 57 -2.89 14.50 0.81
CA VAL A 57 -1.70 13.95 1.43
C VAL A 57 -0.67 13.63 0.36
N GLN A 58 0.61 13.68 0.75
CA GLN A 58 1.73 13.28 -0.09
C GLN A 58 2.55 12.20 0.63
N LEU A 59 2.88 11.14 -0.09
CA LEU A 59 3.68 10.01 0.35
C LEU A 59 4.96 9.97 -0.45
N VAL A 60 6.08 9.67 0.22
CA VAL A 60 7.37 9.48 -0.43
C VAL A 60 7.94 8.12 -0.04
N PHE A 61 8.30 7.33 -1.03
CA PHE A 61 8.87 6.00 -0.90
C PHE A 61 10.33 6.00 -1.33
N ASP A 62 11.13 5.14 -0.71
CA ASP A 62 12.50 4.88 -1.12
C ASP A 62 12.57 4.00 -2.38
N THR A 63 13.79 3.78 -2.86
CA THR A 63 14.09 2.92 -4.02
C THR A 63 13.74 1.46 -3.82
N SER A 64 13.57 1.03 -2.56
CA SER A 64 13.19 -0.32 -2.19
C SER A 64 11.67 -0.46 -2.00
N GLY A 65 10.91 0.62 -2.20
CA GLY A 65 9.45 0.67 -2.12
C GLY A 65 8.90 0.87 -0.71
N PHE A 66 9.74 1.22 0.27
CA PHE A 66 9.30 1.46 1.65
C PHE A 66 8.94 2.92 1.85
N LEU A 67 7.87 3.18 2.60
CA LEU A 67 7.45 4.55 2.91
C LEU A 67 8.48 5.22 3.83
N MET A 68 8.93 6.40 3.43
CA MET A 68 9.88 7.23 4.17
C MET A 68 9.24 8.49 4.75
N THR A 69 8.20 9.02 4.10
CA THR A 69 7.62 10.30 4.47
C THR A 69 6.14 10.34 4.18
N TYR A 70 5.42 10.94 5.12
CA TYR A 70 4.03 11.34 4.98
C TYR A 70 3.92 12.84 5.22
N GLN A 71 3.19 13.54 4.35
CA GLN A 71 2.88 14.95 4.51
C GLN A 71 1.38 15.17 4.37
N ASN A 72 0.81 15.88 5.33
CA ASN A 72 -0.54 16.40 5.21
C ASN A 72 -0.47 17.75 4.49
N LEU A 73 -1.06 17.85 3.30
CA LEU A 73 -0.97 19.06 2.46
C LEU A 73 -1.85 20.20 2.98
N LYS A 74 -2.92 19.89 3.72
CA LYS A 74 -3.81 20.89 4.33
C LYS A 74 -3.14 21.61 5.51
N THR A 75 -2.48 20.87 6.39
CA THR A 75 -1.80 21.44 7.56
C THR A 75 -0.34 21.79 7.29
N ASN A 76 0.19 21.33 6.15
CA ASN A 76 1.60 21.40 5.77
C ASN A 76 2.55 20.76 6.82
N ILE A 77 2.07 19.76 7.54
CA ILE A 77 2.87 19.02 8.51
C ILE A 77 3.45 17.77 7.85
N GLN A 78 4.77 17.62 7.95
CA GLN A 78 5.52 16.50 7.42
C GLN A 78 6.08 15.62 8.54
N TYR A 79 5.95 14.30 8.36
CA TYR A 79 6.46 13.28 9.24
C TYR A 79 7.45 12.40 8.48
N LYS A 80 8.67 12.27 9.02
CA LYS A 80 9.62 11.23 8.62
C LYS A 80 9.23 9.95 9.35
N LEU A 81 9.13 8.85 8.61
CA LEU A 81 8.73 7.57 9.15
C LEU A 81 9.60 6.47 8.56
N THR A 82 9.69 5.35 9.29
CA THR A 82 10.39 4.15 8.84
C THR A 82 9.39 3.01 8.78
N GLN A 83 9.18 2.47 7.58
CA GLN A 83 8.41 1.25 7.39
C GLN A 83 9.35 0.05 7.28
N GLU A 84 9.07 -1.01 8.04
CA GLU A 84 9.81 -2.26 7.99
C GLU A 84 8.86 -3.45 7.96
N PHE A 85 9.17 -4.46 7.16
CA PHE A 85 8.48 -5.74 7.20
C PHE A 85 9.32 -6.71 8.00
N LEU A 86 8.70 -7.25 9.05
CA LEU A 86 9.33 -8.12 10.03
C LEU A 86 8.53 -9.40 10.14
N TYR A 87 9.21 -10.51 10.43
CA TYR A 87 8.54 -11.78 10.73
C TYR A 87 9.20 -12.48 11.91
N TYR A 88 8.42 -13.29 12.62
CA TYR A 88 8.90 -14.09 13.74
C TYR A 88 8.91 -15.56 13.36
N ASP A 89 9.98 -16.24 13.73
CA ASP A 89 9.96 -17.70 13.73
C ASP A 89 9.20 -18.21 14.93
N SER A 90 8.29 -19.15 14.68
CA SER A 90 7.62 -19.89 15.74
C SER A 90 8.65 -20.58 16.64
N SER A 91 8.46 -20.50 17.95
CA SER A 91 9.25 -21.29 18.89
C SER A 91 8.94 -22.78 18.70
N THR A 92 9.97 -23.58 18.47
CA THR A 92 9.85 -25.04 18.49
C THR A 92 9.92 -25.54 19.92
N LYS A 93 9.10 -26.55 20.29
CA LYS A 93 9.22 -27.19 21.61
C LYS A 93 10.63 -27.69 21.83
N ASN A 94 11.27 -27.22 22.90
CA ASN A 94 12.55 -27.76 23.34
C ASN A 94 12.44 -28.11 24.82
N ASN A 95 12.59 -29.39 25.15
CA ASN A 95 12.37 -29.94 26.50
C ASN A 95 13.40 -29.44 27.53
N TYR A 96 14.42 -28.69 27.11
CA TYR A 96 15.58 -28.31 27.94
C TYR A 96 15.62 -26.83 28.33
N LYS A 97 14.76 -25.95 27.79
CA LYS A 97 14.69 -24.53 28.16
C LYS A 97 13.30 -24.16 28.69
N ILE A 98 13.27 -23.60 29.90
CA ILE A 98 12.05 -23.35 30.70
C ILE A 98 11.04 -22.39 30.04
N GLY A 99 11.42 -21.63 29.00
CA GLY A 99 10.54 -20.73 28.23
C GLY A 99 9.98 -21.28 26.91
N SER A 100 10.35 -22.49 26.48
CA SER A 100 9.99 -23.06 25.15
C SER A 100 9.04 -24.25 25.24
N ARG A 101 8.07 -24.22 26.17
CA ARG A 101 7.09 -25.31 26.35
C ARG A 101 5.95 -25.28 25.34
N PHE A 102 5.73 -24.13 24.69
CA PHE A 102 4.60 -23.90 23.79
C PHE A 102 5.11 -23.50 22.40
N GLU A 103 4.45 -24.02 21.39
CA GLU A 103 4.61 -23.63 19.99
C GLU A 103 3.62 -22.53 19.66
N SER A 104 3.97 -21.66 18.71
CA SER A 104 3.04 -20.66 18.22
C SER A 104 1.91 -21.38 17.48
N GLY A 105 0.67 -20.93 17.70
CA GLY A 105 -0.52 -21.49 17.08
C GLY A 105 -1.63 -20.44 16.94
N PRO A 106 -2.88 -20.87 16.65
CA PRO A 106 -3.99 -19.94 16.40
C PRO A 106 -4.34 -19.03 17.59
N TYR A 107 -4.04 -19.47 18.82
CA TYR A 107 -4.46 -18.79 20.05
C TYR A 107 -3.30 -18.17 20.84
N ILE A 108 -2.08 -18.67 20.63
CA ILE A 108 -0.92 -18.26 21.41
C ILE A 108 0.21 -17.96 20.42
N PHE A 109 0.74 -16.74 20.53
CA PHE A 109 1.93 -16.31 19.81
C PHE A 109 3.18 -16.51 20.67
N THR A 110 4.11 -17.35 20.20
CA THR A 110 5.42 -17.56 20.85
C THR A 110 6.53 -17.54 19.80
N SER A 111 7.55 -16.71 20.01
CA SER A 111 8.67 -16.58 19.09
C SER A 111 9.95 -17.25 19.59
N LYS A 112 10.78 -17.75 18.67
CA LYS A 112 12.11 -18.29 18.97
C LYS A 112 13.10 -17.20 19.43
N GLY A 113 12.82 -15.94 19.10
CA GLY A 113 13.70 -14.80 19.34
C GLY A 113 13.11 -13.48 18.83
N PRO A 114 13.95 -12.45 18.65
CA PRO A 114 13.54 -11.18 18.07
C PRO A 114 13.07 -11.35 16.61
N PRO A 115 12.29 -10.40 16.08
CA PRO A 115 11.84 -10.47 14.70
C PRO A 115 13.01 -10.38 13.73
N ARG A 116 12.87 -11.06 12.60
CA ARG A 116 13.80 -10.98 11.47
C ARG A 116 13.25 -10.03 10.42
N ARG A 117 14.14 -9.28 9.78
CA ARG A 117 13.79 -8.33 8.75
C ARG A 117 13.60 -9.04 7.41
N PHE A 118 12.58 -8.61 6.67
CA PHE A 118 12.42 -8.96 5.27
C PHE A 118 13.36 -8.09 4.43
N GLU A 119 14.19 -8.74 3.60
CA GLU A 119 15.24 -8.07 2.80
C GLU A 119 14.84 -7.88 1.32
N GLY A 120 13.57 -8.07 0.97
CA GLY A 120 13.08 -7.90 -0.40
C GLY A 120 12.72 -6.44 -0.74
N GLN A 121 12.63 -6.18 -2.04
CA GLN A 121 12.12 -4.92 -2.59
C GLN A 121 10.62 -5.03 -2.86
N ILE A 122 9.92 -3.92 -2.70
CA ILE A 122 8.49 -3.80 -2.92
C ILE A 122 8.28 -3.00 -4.21
N GLN A 123 7.58 -3.61 -5.16
CA GLN A 123 7.17 -2.89 -6.37
C GLN A 123 5.91 -2.08 -6.06
N ILE A 124 5.98 -0.77 -6.32
CA ILE A 124 4.84 0.12 -6.16
C ILE A 124 4.13 0.25 -7.50
N ARG A 125 2.84 -0.09 -7.52
CA ARG A 125 1.94 0.18 -8.64
C ARG A 125 1.01 1.33 -8.25
N VAL A 126 1.04 2.41 -9.03
CA VAL A 126 0.07 3.51 -8.89
C VAL A 126 -1.14 3.19 -9.77
N ILE A 127 -2.34 3.32 -9.20
CA ILE A 127 -3.59 3.12 -9.90
C ILE A 127 -4.35 4.43 -9.84
N ASP A 128 -4.67 4.98 -11.02
CA ASP A 128 -5.45 6.19 -11.13
C ASP A 128 -6.93 5.84 -11.05
N VAL A 129 -7.69 6.61 -10.26
CA VAL A 129 -9.14 6.48 -10.21
C VAL A 129 -9.74 7.34 -11.31
N CYS A 130 -10.60 6.74 -12.13
CA CYS A 130 -11.32 7.46 -13.16
C CYS A 130 -12.47 8.25 -12.55
N ASP A 131 -12.54 9.54 -12.89
CA ASP A 131 -13.73 10.36 -12.68
C ASP A 131 -14.68 10.12 -13.87
N PHE A 132 -15.91 9.67 -13.58
CA PHE A 132 -16.97 9.43 -14.56
C PHE A 132 -18.08 10.46 -14.42
#